data_AF-A0A1F7JX82-F1
#
_entry.id   AF-A0A1F7JX82-F1
#
_cell.length_a   1.000
_cell.length_b   1.000
_cell.length_c   1.000
_cell.angle_alpha   90.00
_cell.angle_beta   90.00
_cell.angle_gamma   90.00
#
_symmetry.space_group_name_H-M   'P 1'
#
loop_
_entity.id
_entity.type
_entity.pdbx_description
1 polymer ?
#
loop_
_entity_poly.entity_id
_entity_poly.type
_entity_poly.pdbx_seq_one_letter_code
_entity_poly.pdbx_strand_id
1 'polypeptide(L)'
;MLKPIALAHAATTVGGVAFALCGLLAYVAPDILLSIANIWFHSVNLEAIRAAEPMSLGTFIVGIITFSAYIWALTFAGASLCNKWAK
;
A
#
# COMPACT_ATOMS: atom_id res chain seq x y z
N MET A 1 -18.21 -7.59 18.12
CA MET A 1 -16.94 -8.27 17.78
C MET A 1 -16.69 -8.16 16.28
N LEU A 2 -15.50 -7.72 15.89
CA LEU A 2 -15.02 -7.69 14.52
C LEU A 2 -14.81 -9.13 14.00
N LYS A 3 -14.82 -9.33 12.67
CA LYS A 3 -14.44 -10.58 11.99
C LYS A 3 -13.03 -10.43 11.39
N PRO A 4 -11.94 -10.79 12.10
CA PRO A 4 -10.58 -10.39 11.71
C PRO A 4 -10.15 -10.87 10.32
N ILE A 5 -10.47 -12.13 9.98
CA ILE A 5 -10.11 -12.72 8.68
C ILE A 5 -10.83 -12.01 7.53
N ALA A 6 -12.15 -11.82 7.65
CA ALA A 6 -12.94 -11.16 6.61
C ALA A 6 -12.47 -9.71 6.39
N LEU A 7 -12.16 -8.98 7.48
CA LEU A 7 -11.64 -7.62 7.38
C LEU A 7 -10.25 -7.59 6.74
N ALA A 8 -9.38 -8.53 7.10
CA ALA A 8 -8.04 -8.63 6.52
C ALA A 8 -8.08 -8.91 5.01
N HIS A 9 -8.96 -9.81 4.55
CA HIS A 9 -9.16 -10.03 3.11
C HIS A 9 -9.65 -8.76 2.41
N ALA A 10 -10.67 -8.11 2.94
CA ALA A 10 -11.23 -6.90 2.33
C ALA A 10 -10.18 -5.78 2.22
N ALA A 11 -9.46 -5.51 3.31
CA ALA A 11 -8.40 -4.50 3.33
C ALA A 11 -7.26 -4.84 2.35
N THR A 12 -6.86 -6.12 2.29
CA THR A 12 -5.80 -6.58 1.38
C THR A 12 -6.22 -6.44 -0.07
N THR A 13 -7.47 -6.78 -0.43
CA THR A 13 -7.97 -6.61 -1.80
C THR A 13 -7.97 -5.14 -2.21
N VAL A 14 -8.51 -4.26 -1.37
CA VAL A 14 -8.53 -2.81 -1.66
C VAL A 14 -7.11 -2.25 -1.77
N GLY A 15 -6.24 -2.58 -0.81
CA GLY A 15 -4.86 -2.12 -0.83
C GLY A 15 -4.05 -2.66 -2.00
N GLY A 16 -4.22 -3.93 -2.37
CA GLY A 16 -3.57 -4.53 -3.54
C GLY A 16 -3.99 -3.88 -4.85
N VAL A 17 -5.29 -3.57 -5.01
CA VAL A 17 -5.78 -2.81 -6.17
C VAL A 17 -5.17 -1.41 -6.19
N ALA A 18 -5.15 -0.71 -5.05
CA ALA A 18 -4.53 0.61 -4.97
C ALA A 18 -3.03 0.55 -5.33
N PHE A 19 -2.28 -0.44 -4.82
CA PHE A 19 -0.88 -0.65 -5.18
C PHE A 19 -0.70 -0.85 -6.68
N ALA A 20 -1.55 -1.66 -7.31
CA ALA A 20 -1.47 -1.92 -8.75
C ALA A 20 -1.75 -0.65 -9.57
N LEU A 21 -2.76 0.13 -9.18
CA LEU A 21 -3.06 1.42 -9.82
C LEU A 21 -1.91 2.42 -9.66
N CYS A 22 -1.32 2.49 -8.46
CA CYS A 22 -0.15 3.34 -8.21
C CYS A 22 1.05 2.91 -9.06
N GLY A 23 1.32 1.61 -9.18
CA GLY A 23 2.41 1.09 -10.01
C GLY A 23 2.19 1.37 -11.50
N LEU A 24 0.95 1.23 -11.98
CA LEU A 24 0.59 1.61 -13.35
C LEU A 24 0.81 3.11 -13.58
N LEU A 25 0.36 3.96 -12.65
CA LEU A 25 0.53 5.40 -12.76
C LEU A 25 2.02 5.81 -12.71
N ALA A 26 2.81 5.17 -11.86
CA ALA A 26 4.26 5.36 -11.79
C ALA A 26 4.94 5.08 -13.13
N TYR A 27 4.43 4.11 -13.88
CA TYR A 27 4.96 3.73 -15.18
C TYR A 27 4.54 4.67 -16.31
N VAL A 28 3.25 5.05 -16.37
CA VAL A 28 2.70 5.82 -17.51
C VAL A 28 2.77 7.34 -17.32
N ALA A 29 2.71 7.82 -16.08
CA ALA A 29 2.66 9.25 -15.76
C ALA A 29 3.29 9.54 -14.37
N PRO A 30 4.61 9.33 -14.22
CA PRO A 30 5.31 9.46 -12.93
C PRO A 30 5.18 10.85 -12.31
N ASP A 31 5.14 11.93 -13.11
CA ASP A 31 5.01 13.31 -12.59
C ASP A 31 3.66 13.55 -11.90
N ILE A 32 2.59 12.91 -12.40
CA ILE A 32 1.27 12.97 -11.76
C ILE A 32 1.32 12.25 -10.41
N LEU A 33 1.92 11.05 -10.37
CA LEU A 33 2.07 10.31 -9.12
C LEU A 33 2.88 11.10 -8.08
N LEU A 34 4.01 11.69 -8.48
CA LEU A 34 4.84 12.51 -7.58
C LEU A 34 4.09 13.74 -7.08
N SER A 35 3.31 14.40 -7.94
CA SER A 35 2.48 15.55 -7.54
C SER A 35 1.45 15.15 -6.47
N ILE A 36 0.78 14.01 -6.64
CA ILE A 36 -0.17 13.48 -5.64
C ILE A 36 0.55 13.12 -4.35
N ALA A 37 1.68 12.39 -4.44
CA ALA A 37 2.42 11.94 -3.28
C ALA A 37 2.97 13.12 -2.45
N ASN A 38 3.43 14.20 -3.08
CA ASN A 38 3.93 15.39 -2.37
C ASN A 38 2.85 16.03 -1.49
N ILE A 39 1.57 15.89 -1.82
CA ILE A 39 0.45 16.40 -1.00
C ILE A 39 0.29 15.56 0.28
N TRP A 40 0.65 14.28 0.25
CA TRP A 40 0.52 13.38 1.39
C TRP A 40 1.71 13.48 2.35
N PHE A 41 2.90 13.77 1.83
CA PHE A 41 4.13 13.85 2.61
C PHE A 41 4.51 15.31 2.92
N HIS A 42 4.08 15.80 4.09
CA HIS A 42 4.46 17.13 4.55
C HIS A 42 5.97 17.25 4.79
N SER A 43 6.58 18.32 4.30
CA SER A 43 8.00 18.67 4.49
C SER A 43 9.02 17.69 3.89
N VAL A 44 8.60 16.73 3.07
CA VAL A 44 9.50 15.83 2.33
C VAL A 44 9.56 16.26 0.87
N ASN A 45 10.77 16.50 0.35
CA ASN A 45 10.97 16.74 -1.07
C ASN A 45 11.09 15.42 -1.82
N LEU A 46 10.00 14.95 -2.44
CA LEU A 46 10.00 13.69 -3.18
C LEU A 46 10.83 13.73 -4.47
N GLU A 47 11.07 14.92 -5.05
CA GLU A 47 11.94 15.05 -6.23
C GLU A 47 13.39 14.65 -5.92
N ALA A 48 13.85 14.89 -4.69
CA ALA A 48 15.21 14.54 -4.28
C ALA A 48 15.46 13.02 -4.21
N ILE A 49 14.39 12.22 -4.14
CA ILE A 49 14.44 10.74 -4.05
C ILE A 49 13.77 10.06 -5.25
N ARG A 50 13.53 10.81 -6.33
CA ARG A 50 12.96 10.29 -7.57
C ARG A 50 13.87 9.23 -8.17
N ALA A 51 13.30 8.08 -8.53
CA ALA A 51 14.03 7.03 -9.22
C ALA A 51 14.43 7.50 -10.64
N ALA A 52 15.69 7.24 -11.01
CA ALA A 52 16.20 7.55 -12.35
C ALA A 52 15.65 6.60 -13.41
N GLU A 53 15.39 5.35 -13.03
CA GLU A 53 14.92 4.30 -13.93
C GLU A 53 13.54 3.77 -13.52
N PRO A 54 12.71 3.36 -14.49
CA PRO A 54 11.43 2.72 -14.21
C PRO A 54 11.57 1.45 -13.38
N MET A 55 10.57 1.16 -12.56
CA MET A 55 10.51 -0.08 -11.79
C MET A 55 10.44 -1.30 -12.72
N SER A 56 11.25 -2.32 -12.44
CA SER A 56 11.14 -3.60 -13.16
C SER A 56 9.85 -4.34 -12.80
N LEU A 57 9.33 -5.14 -13.74
CA LEU A 57 8.16 -5.99 -13.48
C LEU A 57 8.38 -6.96 -12.30
N GLY A 58 9.60 -7.50 -12.16
CA GLY A 58 9.95 -8.39 -11.05
C GLY A 58 9.85 -7.69 -9.70
N THR A 59 10.39 -6.48 -9.59
CA THR A 59 10.28 -5.65 -8.37
C THR A 59 8.82 -5.32 -8.06
N PHE A 60 8.02 -5.00 -9.07
CA PHE A 60 6.59 -4.72 -8.91
C PHE A 60 5.82 -5.93 -8.36
N ILE A 61 6.05 -7.13 -8.91
CA ILE A 61 5.40 -8.37 -8.46
C ILE A 61 5.77 -8.70 -7.01
N VAL A 62 7.06 -8.59 -6.66
CA VAL A 62 7.49 -8.80 -5.27
C VAL A 62 6.85 -7.75 -4.35
N GLY A 63 6.80 -6.50 -4.78
CA GLY A 63 6.17 -5.39 -4.07
C GLY A 63 4.69 -5.65 -3.75
N ILE A 64 3.87 -6.03 -4.74
CA ILE A 64 2.44 -6.26 -4.50
C ILE A 64 2.19 -7.45 -3.57
N ILE A 65 2.98 -8.53 -3.68
CA ILE A 65 2.86 -9.70 -2.80
C ILE A 65 3.20 -9.31 -1.36
N THR A 66 4.34 -8.68 -1.16
CA THR A 66 4.82 -8.28 0.18
C THR A 66 3.92 -7.24 0.83
N PHE A 67 3.46 -6.24 0.07
CA PHE A 67 2.50 -5.23 0.54
C PHE A 67 1.15 -5.84 0.92
N SER A 68 0.63 -6.78 0.10
CA SER A 68 -0.62 -7.47 0.39
C SER A 68 -0.53 -8.32 1.67
N ALA A 69 0.56 -9.07 1.83
CA ALA A 69 0.80 -9.85 3.04
C ALA A 69 0.91 -8.95 4.30
N TYR A 70 1.58 -7.81 4.17
CA TYR A 70 1.70 -6.82 5.23
C TYR A 70 0.33 -6.25 5.67
N ILE A 71 -0.50 -5.79 4.73
CA ILE A 71 -1.84 -5.28 5.04
C ILE A 71 -2.69 -6.36 5.72
N TRP A 72 -2.66 -7.59 5.18
CA TRP A 72 -3.44 -8.69 5.75
C TRP A 72 -3.05 -8.91 7.21
N ALA A 73 -1.74 -9.04 7.48
CA ALA A 73 -1.21 -9.32 8.81
C ALA A 73 -1.58 -8.21 9.81
N LEU A 74 -1.37 -6.94 9.44
CA LEU A 74 -1.70 -5.82 10.32
C LEU A 74 -3.19 -5.71 10.59
N THR A 75 -4.03 -5.87 9.57
CA THR A 75 -5.47 -5.77 9.71
C THR A 75 -6.02 -6.90 10.59
N PHE A 76 -5.55 -8.13 10.36
CA PHE A 76 -5.92 -9.28 11.18
C PHE A 76 -5.50 -9.08 12.64
N ALA A 77 -4.25 -8.67 12.87
CA ALA A 77 -3.72 -8.45 14.22
C ALA A 77 -4.49 -7.33 14.94
N GLY A 78 -4.71 -6.19 14.28
CA GLY A 78 -5.46 -5.07 14.84
C GLY A 78 -6.88 -5.45 15.21
N ALA A 79 -7.63 -6.09 14.30
CA ALA A 79 -9.00 -6.53 14.59
C ALA A 79 -9.06 -7.55 15.74
N SER A 80 -8.07 -8.43 15.84
CA SER A 80 -7.95 -9.41 16.93
C SER A 80 -7.68 -8.75 18.28
N LEU A 81 -6.79 -7.74 18.31
CA LEU A 81 -6.49 -6.96 19.52
C LEU A 81 -7.70 -6.13 19.97
N CYS A 82 -8.41 -5.47 19.06
CA CYS A 82 -9.64 -4.75 19.38
C CYS A 82 -10.68 -5.67 20.03
N ASN A 83 -10.88 -6.87 19.48
CA ASN A 83 -11.76 -7.87 20.07
C ASN A 83 -11.30 -8.37 21.45
N LYS A 84 -9.99 -8.41 21.71
CA LYS A 84 -9.42 -8.81 23.00
C LYS A 84 -9.61 -7.72 24.06
N TRP A 85 -9.41 -6.45 23.69
CA TRP A 85 -9.44 -5.31 24.62
C TRP A 85 -10.85 -4.74 24.86
N ALA A 86 -11.80 -5.01 23.98
CA ALA A 86 -13.20 -4.63 24.16
C ALA A 86 -13.99 -5.59 25.09
N LYS A 87 -13.31 -6.55 25.70
CA LYS A 87 -13.85 -7.42 26.75
C LYS A 87 -13.50 -6.83 28.11
#